data_AF-A0A6J3FJU2-F1
#
_entry.id   AF-A0A6J3FJU2-F1
#
_cell.length_a   1.000
_cell.length_b   1.000
_cell.length_c   1.000
_cell.angle_alpha   90.00
_cell.angle_beta   90.00
_cell.angle_gamma   90.00
#
_symmetry.space_group_name_H-M   'P 1'
#
loop_
_entity.id
_entity.type
_entity.pdbx_description
1 polymer ?
#
loop_
_entity_poly.entity_id
_entity_poly.type
_entity_poly.pdbx_seq_one_letter_code
_entity_poly.pdbx_strand_id
1 'polypeptide(L)'
;MASPPACPSEEDESLKGCELYVQLHGIQQVLKDCIVHLCISKPERPMKFLREHLEKLEKEENSNPVATTAAVMLGHTQSPQPEINTAQGDN
;
A
#
# COMPACT_ATOMS: atom_id res chain seq x y z
N MET A 1 -11.93 -0.97 45.66
CA MET A 1 -11.04 -1.82 44.85
C MET A 1 -11.14 -1.31 43.42
N ALA A 2 -10.09 -0.67 42.90
CA ALA A 2 -10.07 -0.18 41.52
C ALA A 2 -9.75 -1.38 40.62
N SER A 3 -10.64 -1.68 39.69
CA SER A 3 -10.39 -2.67 38.63
C SER A 3 -9.16 -2.22 37.83
N PRO A 4 -8.20 -3.11 37.52
CA PRO A 4 -7.11 -2.74 36.61
C PRO A 4 -7.73 -2.35 35.26
N PRO A 5 -7.24 -1.29 34.59
CA PRO A 5 -7.63 -1.02 33.21
C PRO A 5 -7.22 -2.24 32.38
N ALA A 6 -8.17 -2.79 31.60
CA ALA A 6 -7.88 -3.79 30.60
C ALA A 6 -6.70 -3.27 29.75
N CYS A 7 -5.64 -4.07 29.63
CA CYS A 7 -4.42 -3.69 28.93
C CYS A 7 -4.79 -3.22 27.50
N PRO A 8 -4.57 -1.94 27.15
CA PRO A 8 -4.95 -1.41 25.83
C PRO A 8 -3.95 -1.79 24.74
N SER A 9 -3.45 -3.03 24.72
CA SER A 9 -2.18 -3.30 24.02
C SER A 9 -2.29 -4.19 22.79
N GLU A 10 -3.31 -5.03 22.65
CA GLU A 10 -3.38 -5.98 21.52
C GLU A 10 -4.51 -5.60 20.55
N GLU A 11 -5.66 -5.24 21.12
CA GLU A 11 -6.83 -4.78 20.37
C GLU A 11 -6.62 -3.37 19.80
N ASP A 12 -5.97 -2.46 20.54
CA ASP A 12 -5.67 -1.09 20.05
C ASP A 12 -4.63 -1.09 18.92
N GLU A 13 -3.60 -1.94 19.00
CA GLU A 13 -2.63 -2.11 17.91
C GLU A 13 -3.27 -2.73 16.67
N SER A 14 -4.15 -3.71 16.85
CA SER A 14 -4.93 -4.30 15.76
C SER A 14 -5.82 -3.25 15.09
N LEU A 15 -6.49 -2.41 15.88
CA LEU A 15 -7.34 -1.33 15.38
C LEU A 15 -6.54 -0.25 14.63
N LYS A 16 -5.36 0.14 15.14
CA LYS A 16 -4.45 1.05 14.44
C LYS A 16 -3.98 0.49 13.10
N GLY A 17 -3.65 -0.80 13.06
CA GLY A 17 -3.30 -1.48 11.81
C GLY A 17 -4.46 -1.45 10.79
N CYS A 18 -5.68 -1.69 11.26
CA CYS A 18 -6.88 -1.57 10.41
C CYS A 18 -7.10 -0.15 9.90
N GLU A 19 -6.98 0.87 10.76
CA GLU A 19 -7.18 2.27 10.37
C GLU A 19 -6.14 2.71 9.34
N LEU A 20 -4.88 2.33 9.53
CA LEU A 20 -3.80 2.61 8.58
C LEU A 20 -4.05 1.93 7.23
N TYR A 21 -4.47 0.67 7.23
CA TYR A 21 -4.77 -0.07 5.99
C TYR A 21 -5.92 0.59 5.22
N VAL A 22 -6.97 0.98 5.93
CA VAL A 22 -8.12 1.71 5.36
C VAL A 22 -7.68 3.05 4.76
N GLN A 23 -6.76 3.75 5.42
CA GLN A 23 -6.26 5.03 4.94
C GLN A 23 -5.28 4.88 3.77
N LEU A 24 -4.36 3.92 3.83
CA LEU A 24 -3.36 3.62 2.80
C LEU A 24 -4.02 3.26 1.47
N HIS A 25 -5.03 2.38 1.51
CA HIS A 25 -5.76 1.94 0.33
C HIS A 25 -6.99 2.81 0.02
N GLY A 26 -7.21 3.90 0.79
CA GLY A 26 -8.36 4.79 0.58
C GLY A 26 -9.72 4.08 0.64
N ILE A 27 -9.83 2.98 1.39
CA ILE A 27 -11.00 2.08 1.40
C ILE A 27 -12.27 2.83 1.78
N GLN A 28 -12.18 3.77 2.73
CA GLN A 28 -13.30 4.63 3.11
C GLN A 28 -13.86 5.42 1.92
N GLN A 29 -12.99 5.96 1.07
CA GLN A 29 -13.41 6.75 -0.08
C GLN A 29 -14.10 5.86 -1.12
N VAL A 30 -13.51 4.69 -1.42
CA VAL A 30 -14.08 3.72 -2.36
C VAL A 30 -15.48 3.27 -1.91
N LEU A 31 -15.63 2.86 -0.65
CA LEU A 31 -16.92 2.41 -0.12
C LEU A 31 -17.96 3.53 -0.12
N LYS A 32 -17.55 4.76 0.20
CA LYS A 32 -18.44 5.93 0.16
C LYS A 32 -18.93 6.20 -1.26
N ASP A 33 -18.04 6.17 -2.24
CA ASP A 33 -18.39 6.38 -3.65
C ASP A 33 -19.34 5.30 -4.17
N CYS A 34 -19.08 4.03 -3.82
CA CYS A 34 -19.99 2.92 -4.08
C CYS A 34 -21.40 3.19 -3.56
N ILE A 35 -21.54 3.65 -2.31
CA ILE A 35 -22.85 3.96 -1.70
C ILE A 35 -23.52 5.12 -2.45
N VAL A 36 -22.78 6.19 -2.74
CA VAL A 36 -23.31 7.36 -3.49
C VAL A 36 -23.82 6.92 -4.86
N HIS A 37 -23.04 6.15 -5.62
CA HIS A 37 -23.43 5.66 -6.93
C HIS A 37 -24.64 4.71 -6.89
N LEU A 38 -24.74 3.86 -5.87
CA LEU A 38 -25.93 3.03 -5.63
C LEU A 38 -27.16 3.89 -5.33
N CYS A 39 -27.02 4.95 -4.54
CA CYS A 39 -28.12 5.86 -4.22
C CYS A 39 -28.59 6.69 -5.41
N ILE A 40 -27.68 7.08 -6.32
CA ILE A 40 -28.02 7.82 -7.54
C ILE A 40 -28.68 6.88 -8.56
N SER A 41 -28.07 5.73 -8.81
CA SER A 41 -28.49 4.82 -9.89
C SER A 41 -29.66 3.92 -9.50
N LYS A 42 -29.86 3.67 -8.19
CA LYS A 42 -30.86 2.74 -7.62
C LYS A 42 -31.08 1.48 -8.49
N PRO A 43 -30.02 0.73 -8.80
CA PRO A 43 -30.15 -0.44 -9.65
C PRO A 43 -31.00 -1.51 -8.97
N GLU A 44 -31.79 -2.25 -9.75
CA GLU A 44 -32.58 -3.39 -9.26
C GLU A 44 -31.67 -4.52 -8.70
N ARG A 45 -30.40 -4.52 -9.10
CA ARG A 45 -29.38 -5.49 -8.66
C ARG A 45 -28.12 -4.79 -8.13
N PRO A 46 -28.11 -4.32 -6.87
CA PRO A 46 -26.99 -3.58 -6.29
C PRO A 46 -25.68 -4.39 -6.27
N MET A 47 -25.75 -5.71 -6.06
CA MET A 47 -24.57 -6.59 -6.04
C MET A 47 -23.88 -6.68 -7.40
N LYS A 48 -24.64 -6.61 -8.50
CA LYS A 48 -24.06 -6.64 -9.85
C LYS A 48 -23.35 -5.32 -10.15
N PHE A 49 -24.00 -4.20 -9.82
CA PHE A 49 -23.42 -2.87 -9.99
C PHE A 49 -22.10 -2.71 -9.21
N LEU A 50 -22.08 -3.15 -7.94
CA LEU A 50 -20.88 -3.07 -7.11
C LEU A 50 -19.72 -3.85 -7.73
N ARG A 51 -19.97 -5.06 -8.24
CA ARG A 51 -18.96 -5.89 -8.91
C ARG A 51 -18.37 -5.18 -10.14
N GLU A 52 -19.23 -4.67 -11.02
CA GLU A 52 -18.78 -3.96 -12.22
C GLU A 52 -18.04 -2.65 -11.89
N HIS A 53 -18.43 -1.97 -10.80
CA HIS A 53 -17.77 -0.73 -10.37
C HIS A 53 -16.38 -1.01 -9.76
N LEU A 54 -16.26 -2.03 -8.91
CA LEU A 54 -14.99 -2.45 -8.33
C LEU A 54 -14.02 -2.98 -9.40
N GLU A 55 -14.51 -3.78 -10.36
CA GLU A 55 -13.68 -4.29 -11.46
C GLU A 55 -13.07 -3.17 -12.32
N LYS A 56 -13.83 -2.06 -12.52
CA LYS A 56 -13.31 -0.87 -13.18
C LYS A 56 -12.22 -0.19 -12.35
N LEU A 57 -12.44 -0.03 -11.04
CA LEU A 57 -11.48 0.57 -10.13
C LEU A 57 -10.18 -0.25 -10.07
N GLU A 58 -10.26 -1.59 -10.03
CA GLU A 58 -9.08 -2.47 -10.08
C GLU A 58 -8.26 -2.27 -11.36
N LYS A 59 -8.95 -2.08 -12.50
CA LYS A 59 -8.29 -1.81 -13.78
C LYS A 59 -7.60 -0.44 -13.80
N GLU A 60 -8.19 0.58 -13.19
CA GLU A 60 -7.60 1.91 -13.06
C GLU A 60 -6.39 1.92 -12.11
N GLU A 61 -6.47 1.19 -10.99
CA GLU A 61 -5.35 1.00 -10.05
C GLU A 61 -4.15 0.34 -10.74
N ASN A 62 -4.39 -0.73 -11.50
CA ASN A 62 -3.34 -1.42 -12.25
C ASN A 62 -2.81 -0.60 -13.45
N SER A 63 -3.56 0.38 -13.94
CA SER A 63 -3.14 1.22 -15.08
C SER A 63 -2.33 2.45 -14.66
N ASN A 64 -2.24 2.76 -13.37
CA ASN A 64 -1.47 3.89 -12.86
C ASN A 64 -0.30 3.41 -11.98
N PRO A 65 0.84 3.00 -12.56
CA PRO A 65 2.03 2.63 -11.79
C PRO A 65 2.73 3.89 -11.27
N VAL A 66 2.14 4.61 -10.32
CA VAL A 66 2.74 5.81 -9.72
C VAL A 66 2.87 5.70 -8.19
N ALA A 67 3.23 4.54 -7.64
CA ALA A 67 3.60 4.46 -6.22
C ALA A 67 4.45 3.25 -5.78
N THR A 68 5.18 2.56 -6.68
CA THR A 68 6.24 1.60 -6.27
C THR A 68 7.61 2.08 -6.74
N THR A 69 7.88 3.37 -6.62
CA THR A 69 9.22 3.98 -6.78
C THR A 69 10.02 4.00 -5.48
N ALA A 70 9.65 3.23 -4.46
CA ALA A 70 10.43 3.08 -3.22
C ALA A 70 11.47 1.94 -3.26
N ALA A 71 11.44 1.04 -4.27
CA ALA A 71 12.35 -0.11 -4.32
C ALA A 71 13.66 0.11 -5.11
N VAL A 72 13.85 1.26 -5.77
CA VAL A 72 15.10 1.59 -6.51
C VAL A 72 16.01 2.49 -5.67
N MET A 73 16.22 2.16 -4.39
CA MET A 73 17.26 2.81 -3.55
C MET A 73 18.18 1.83 -2.83
N LEU A 74 18.13 0.53 -3.13
CA LEU A 74 19.20 -0.40 -2.79
C LEU A 74 20.16 -0.53 -3.98
N GLY A 75 20.76 0.61 -4.34
CA GLY A 75 21.93 0.67 -5.19
C GLY A 75 23.12 0.05 -4.46
N HIS A 76 23.47 -1.15 -4.90
CA HIS A 76 24.75 -1.82 -4.71
C HIS A 76 25.91 -0.85 -4.43
N THR A 77 26.47 -0.90 -3.23
CA THR A 77 27.81 -0.38 -2.96
C THR A 77 28.83 -1.30 -3.63
N GLN A 78 29.00 -1.18 -4.95
CA GLN A 78 30.15 -1.74 -5.64
C GLN A 78 31.37 -0.91 -5.24
N SER A 79 32.11 -1.39 -4.25
CA SER A 79 33.42 -0.88 -3.88
C SER A 79 34.37 -1.05 -5.09
N PRO A 80 34.98 0.02 -5.63
CA PRO A 80 36.05 -0.16 -6.61
C PRO A 80 37.31 -0.60 -5.86
N GLN A 81 37.69 -1.87 -6.07
CA GLN A 81 39.01 -2.37 -5.68
C GLN A 81 40.09 -1.58 -6.47
N PRO A 82 41.12 -1.02 -5.82
CA PRO A 82 42.27 -0.52 -6.55
C PRO A 82 43.09 -1.71 -7.07
N GLU A 83 43.17 -1.84 -8.40
CA GLU A 83 44.09 -2.77 -9.06
C GLU A 83 45.53 -2.40 -8.71
N ILE A 84 46.24 -3.36 -8.13
CA ILE A 84 47.63 -3.27 -7.73
C ILE A 84 48.47 -3.48 -9.00
N ASN A 85 48.85 -2.39 -9.67
CA ASN A 85 49.76 -2.44 -10.81
C ASN A 85 51.20 -2.65 -10.32
N THR A 86 51.69 -3.89 -10.35
CA THR A 86 53.13 -4.17 -10.26
C THR A 86 53.73 -4.09 -11.68
N ALA A 87 54.06 -2.89 -12.12
CA ALA A 87 54.97 -2.68 -13.24
C ALA A 87 56.40 -2.72 -12.69
N GLN A 88 57.00 -3.91 -12.69
CA GLN A 88 58.41 -4.09 -12.34
C GLN A 88 59.25 -3.62 -13.52
N GLY A 89 59.91 -2.48 -13.36
CA GLY A 89 60.99 -2.01 -14.20
C GLY A 89 62.32 -2.19 -13.47
N ASP A 90 63.19 -3.03 -14.01
CA ASP A 90 64.63 -3.11 -13.76
C ASP A 90 65.23 -3.40 -15.13
N ASN A 91 65.84 -2.41 -15.80
CA ASN A 91 67.29 -2.08 -15.78
C ASN A 91 68.17 -3.26 -16.22
#